data_AF-A0A315VMK1-F1
#
_entry.id   AF-A0A315VMK1-F1
#
_cell.length_a   1.000
_cell.length_b   1.000
_cell.length_c   1.000
_cell.angle_alpha   90.00
_cell.angle_beta   90.00
_cell.angle_gamma   90.00
#
_symmetry.space_group_name_H-M   'P 1'
#
loop_
_entity.id
_entity.type
_entity.pdbx_description
1 polymer ?
#
loop_
_entity_poly.entity_id
_entity_poly.type
_entity_poly.pdbx_seq_one_letter_code
_entity_poly.pdbx_strand_id
1 'polypeptide(L)'
;MHGFELVPSNLGGWSLDKHHALNFRSGILHKGNGENIFLSQQPPVISTVMGNGFYRSVPCGPSCSGAARDMMLFAPVALASGPDGSLYMGDFNFIRRVHPDGYTRTILEL
;
A
#
# COMPACT_ATOMS: atom_id res chain seq x y z
N MET A 1 -12.28 -18.84 -10.03
CA MET A 1 -12.62 -18.90 -11.47
C MET A 1 -11.68 -17.94 -12.19
N HIS A 2 -10.99 -18.37 -13.25
CA HIS A 2 -10.15 -17.47 -14.05
C HIS A 2 -11.04 -16.61 -14.96
N GLY A 3 -10.74 -15.31 -15.04
CA GLY A 3 -11.39 -14.38 -15.97
C GLY A 3 -10.77 -14.43 -17.37
N PHE A 4 -11.22 -13.56 -18.26
CA PHE A 4 -10.63 -13.44 -19.61
C PHE A 4 -9.22 -12.86 -19.57
N GLU A 5 -8.34 -13.40 -20.41
CA GLU A 5 -6.99 -12.89 -20.64
C GLU A 5 -7.02 -11.67 -21.57
N LEU A 6 -6.11 -10.71 -21.33
CA LEU A 6 -5.93 -9.57 -22.23
C LEU A 6 -5.12 -10.02 -23.45
N VAL A 7 -5.59 -9.70 -24.66
CA VAL A 7 -4.84 -9.92 -25.91
C VAL A 7 -4.11 -8.62 -26.30
N PRO A 8 -2.78 -8.53 -26.16
CA PRO A 8 -2.07 -7.25 -26.24
C PRO A 8 -2.10 -6.58 -27.61
N SER A 9 -2.06 -7.36 -28.69
CA SER A 9 -1.67 -6.83 -30.02
C SER A 9 -2.84 -6.46 -30.93
N ASN A 10 -4.07 -6.88 -30.62
CA ASN A 10 -5.25 -6.70 -31.48
C ASN A 10 -5.03 -7.17 -32.94
N LEU A 11 -4.29 -8.26 -33.14
CA LEU A 11 -3.98 -8.85 -34.45
C LEU A 11 -4.88 -10.06 -34.72
N GLY A 12 -6.20 -9.88 -34.69
CA GLY A 12 -7.15 -10.98 -34.94
C GLY A 12 -7.03 -12.13 -33.94
N GLY A 13 -6.81 -11.82 -32.66
CA GLY A 13 -6.59 -12.81 -31.60
C GLY A 13 -5.13 -13.22 -31.40
N TRP A 14 -4.21 -12.84 -32.31
CA TRP A 14 -2.78 -13.08 -32.16
C TRP A 14 -2.08 -11.99 -31.34
N SER A 15 -0.93 -12.37 -30.76
CA SER A 15 0.00 -11.48 -30.07
C SER A 15 1.38 -11.50 -30.72
N LEU A 16 2.05 -10.35 -30.76
CA LEU A 16 3.47 -10.26 -31.11
C LEU A 16 4.31 -10.75 -29.92
N ASP A 17 5.32 -11.57 -30.18
CA ASP A 17 6.20 -12.16 -29.15
C ASP A 17 6.71 -11.12 -28.14
N LYS A 18 7.05 -9.90 -28.59
CA LYS A 18 7.60 -8.81 -27.76
C LYS A 18 6.57 -7.77 -27.26
N HIS A 19 5.28 -7.97 -27.52
CA HIS A 19 4.23 -7.06 -27.08
C HIS A 19 3.44 -7.69 -25.94
N HIS A 20 3.33 -7.00 -24.81
CA HIS A 20 2.77 -7.55 -23.56
C HIS A 20 1.73 -6.60 -22.99
N ALA A 21 0.81 -7.09 -22.14
CA ALA A 21 -0.20 -6.29 -21.48
C ALA A 21 -0.28 -6.60 -19.98
N LEU A 22 -0.36 -5.56 -19.15
CA LEU A 22 -0.56 -5.69 -17.71
C LEU A 22 -2.02 -5.47 -17.36
N ASN A 23 -2.67 -6.48 -16.78
CA ASN A 23 -3.94 -6.31 -16.07
C ASN A 23 -3.65 -5.86 -14.63
N PHE A 24 -3.77 -4.55 -14.38
CA PHE A 24 -3.48 -3.95 -13.07
C PHE A 24 -4.52 -4.30 -12.00
N ARG A 25 -5.76 -4.68 -12.38
CA ARG A 25 -6.81 -5.03 -11.41
C ARG A 25 -6.61 -6.44 -10.85
N SER A 26 -6.27 -7.40 -11.71
CA SER A 26 -6.03 -8.78 -11.29
C SER A 26 -4.55 -9.06 -11.00
N GLY A 27 -3.65 -8.12 -11.30
CA GLY A 27 -2.21 -8.28 -11.11
C GLY A 27 -1.63 -9.37 -12.00
N ILE A 28 -1.95 -9.37 -13.29
CA ILE A 28 -1.47 -10.39 -14.26
C ILE A 28 -0.74 -9.69 -15.41
N LEU A 29 0.49 -10.11 -15.69
CA LEU A 29 1.19 -9.73 -16.91
C LEU A 29 0.97 -10.81 -17.97
N HIS A 30 0.25 -10.47 -19.04
CA HIS A 30 0.04 -11.30 -20.22
C HIS A 30 1.13 -11.01 -21.24
N LYS A 31 2.07 -11.94 -21.42
CA LYS A 31 3.16 -11.78 -22.39
C LYS A 31 2.72 -12.31 -23.75
N GLY A 32 3.06 -11.59 -24.81
CA GLY A 32 2.71 -11.95 -26.18
C GLY A 32 3.36 -13.22 -26.72
N ASN A 33 4.27 -13.82 -25.96
CA ASN A 33 4.82 -15.16 -26.19
C ASN A 33 3.96 -16.29 -25.58
N GLY A 34 2.84 -15.96 -24.93
CA GLY A 34 1.91 -16.90 -24.30
C GLY A 34 2.15 -17.14 -22.80
N GLU A 35 3.18 -16.55 -22.20
CA GLU A 35 3.44 -16.67 -20.77
C GLU A 35 2.57 -15.70 -19.95
N ASN A 36 1.93 -16.20 -18.89
CA ASN A 36 1.15 -15.40 -17.94
C ASN A 36 1.86 -15.35 -16.57
N ILE A 37 2.20 -14.15 -16.11
CA ILE A 37 2.80 -13.95 -14.78
C ILE A 37 1.74 -13.40 -13.82
N PHE A 38 1.36 -14.21 -12.83
CA PHE A 38 0.41 -13.84 -11.79
C PHE A 38 1.12 -13.16 -10.62
N LEU A 39 1.19 -11.83 -10.64
CA LEU A 39 1.84 -11.03 -9.61
C LEU A 39 1.23 -11.27 -8.22
N SER A 40 -0.08 -11.53 -8.15
CA SER A 40 -0.76 -11.86 -6.90
C SER A 40 -0.36 -13.22 -6.30
N GLN A 41 0.31 -14.10 -7.07
CA GLN A 41 0.81 -15.39 -6.60
C GLN A 41 2.31 -15.35 -6.25
N GLN A 42 2.98 -14.23 -6.47
CA GLN A 42 4.35 -14.03 -6.02
C GLN A 42 4.41 -13.87 -4.49
N PRO A 43 5.58 -14.09 -3.87
CA PRO A 43 5.74 -13.90 -2.44
C PRO A 43 5.26 -12.51 -1.98
N PRO A 44 4.57 -12.41 -0.83
CA PRO A 44 4.10 -11.13 -0.32
C PRO A 44 5.27 -10.19 0.01
N VAL A 45 5.07 -8.89 -0.23
CA VAL A 45 6.06 -7.84 0.08
C VAL A 45 5.69 -7.16 1.39
N ILE A 46 6.67 -7.05 2.30
CA ILE A 46 6.54 -6.31 3.56
C ILE A 46 7.13 -4.91 3.35
N SER A 47 6.44 -3.88 3.83
CA SER A 47 6.93 -2.50 3.78
C SER A 47 6.46 -1.69 5.00
N THR A 48 7.20 -0.62 5.32
CA THR A 48 6.84 0.31 6.39
C THR A 48 5.83 1.33 5.89
N VAL A 49 4.69 1.44 6.60
CA VAL A 49 3.62 2.43 6.31
C VAL A 49 3.73 3.69 7.15
N MET A 50 4.25 3.57 8.38
CA MET A 50 4.45 4.67 9.32
C MET A 50 5.58 4.32 10.28
N GLY A 51 6.39 5.30 10.68
CA GLY A 51 7.56 5.08 11.52
C GLY A 51 8.87 5.16 10.74
N ASN A 52 9.87 5.82 11.33
CA ASN A 52 11.23 5.94 10.79
C ASN A 52 12.28 5.20 11.63
N GLY A 53 11.86 4.41 12.62
CA GLY A 53 12.74 3.67 13.53
C GLY A 53 13.23 4.44 14.76
N PHE A 54 12.89 5.72 14.92
CA PHE A 54 13.24 6.52 16.08
C PHE A 54 12.03 6.83 16.98
N TYR A 55 12.30 7.01 18.28
CA TYR A 55 11.31 7.36 19.29
C TYR A 55 11.00 8.85 19.28
N ARG A 56 9.73 9.23 19.17
CA ARG A 56 9.31 10.62 19.44
C ARG A 56 9.37 10.94 20.93
N SER A 57 9.36 12.23 21.29
CA SER A 57 9.07 12.66 22.66
C SER A 57 7.61 12.36 23.07
N VAL A 58 7.36 12.21 24.38
CA VAL A 58 6.00 12.04 24.93
C VAL A 58 5.07 13.17 24.50
N PRO A 59 5.42 14.47 24.68
CA PRO A 59 4.68 15.53 24.02
C PRO A 59 4.93 15.49 22.50
N CYS A 60 3.86 15.44 21.72
CA CYS A 60 3.92 15.73 20.29
C CYS A 60 3.77 17.22 20.07
N GLY A 61 4.85 17.88 19.64
CA GLY A 61 4.77 19.22 19.08
C GLY A 61 4.09 19.24 17.69
N PRO A 62 4.21 20.34 16.94
CA PRO A 62 3.69 20.46 15.57
C PRO A 62 4.30 19.44 14.58
N SER A 63 5.38 18.75 14.97
CA SER A 63 6.12 17.76 14.18
C SER A 63 5.49 16.36 14.11
N CYS A 64 4.32 16.13 14.70
CA CYS A 64 3.63 14.83 14.67
C CYS A 64 2.58 14.67 13.56
N SER A 65 2.56 15.59 12.60
CA SER A 65 1.77 15.47 11.37
C SER A 65 2.68 15.64 10.16
N GLY A 66 2.40 14.92 9.09
CA GLY A 66 3.26 14.91 7.89
C GLY A 66 3.23 13.56 7.18
N ALA A 67 4.21 13.30 6.33
CA ALA A 67 4.35 12.01 5.67
C ALA A 67 4.54 10.88 6.70
N ALA A 68 3.70 9.85 6.66
CA ALA A 68 3.64 8.84 7.70
C ALA A 68 4.96 8.10 7.89
N ARG A 69 5.70 7.83 6.80
CA ARG A 69 7.01 7.15 6.84
C ARG A 69 8.10 7.96 7.54
N ASP A 70 7.99 9.29 7.56
CA ASP A 70 8.99 10.15 8.19
C ASP A 70 8.68 10.40 9.67
N MET A 71 7.46 10.04 10.12
CA MET A 71 7.04 10.26 11.49
C MET A 71 7.70 9.29 12.46
N MET A 72 8.19 9.84 13.55
CA MET A 72 8.63 9.07 14.72
C MET A 72 7.40 8.54 15.47
N LEU A 73 7.50 7.33 15.99
CA LEU A 73 6.50 6.68 16.84
C LEU A 73 7.03 6.57 18.27
N PHE A 74 6.16 6.40 19.26
CA PHE A 74 6.57 6.15 20.65
C PHE A 74 6.41 4.67 21.00
N ALA A 75 5.19 4.16 20.96
CA ALA A 75 4.89 2.75 21.20
C ALA A 75 3.54 2.39 20.56
N PRO A 76 3.53 1.96 19.29
CA PRO A 76 2.31 1.53 18.63
C PRO A 76 1.80 0.22 19.26
N VAL A 77 0.62 0.27 19.87
CA VAL A 77 0.03 -0.88 20.61
C VAL A 77 -1.32 -1.33 20.06
N ALA A 78 -1.95 -0.53 19.19
CA ALA A 78 -3.26 -0.84 18.61
C ALA A 78 -3.34 -0.36 17.16
N LEU A 79 -4.12 -1.08 16.34
CA LEU A 79 -4.40 -0.76 14.94
C LEU A 79 -5.89 -0.98 14.63
N ALA A 80 -6.47 -0.13 13.78
CA ALA A 80 -7.81 -0.31 13.23
C ALA A 80 -7.90 0.30 11.83
N SER A 81 -8.59 -0.38 10.90
CA SER A 81 -8.89 0.18 9.58
C SER A 81 -10.20 0.98 9.60
N GLY A 82 -10.22 2.11 8.92
CA GLY A 82 -11.40 2.93 8.70
C GLY A 82 -12.13 2.57 7.41
N PRO A 83 -13.44 2.84 7.32
CA PRO A 83 -14.21 2.64 6.09
C PRO A 83 -13.79 3.58 4.96
N ASP A 84 -13.08 4.67 5.27
CA ASP A 84 -12.51 5.61 4.31
C ASP A 84 -11.11 5.20 3.81
N GLY A 85 -10.65 4.00 4.16
CA GLY A 85 -9.32 3.50 3.81
C GLY A 85 -8.18 3.98 4.72
N SER A 86 -8.48 4.78 5.76
CA SER A 86 -7.46 5.22 6.72
C SER A 86 -7.03 4.09 7.66
N LEU A 87 -5.81 4.17 8.18
CA LEU A 87 -5.32 3.32 9.26
C LEU A 87 -5.20 4.16 10.54
N TYR A 88 -5.86 3.73 11.61
CA TYR A 88 -5.77 4.32 12.93
C TYR A 88 -4.77 3.54 13.76
N MET A 89 -3.88 4.25 14.44
CA MET A 89 -2.82 3.68 15.26
C MET A 89 -2.87 4.29 16.66
N GLY A 90 -2.96 3.43 17.67
CA GLY A 90 -2.75 3.81 19.07
C GLY A 90 -1.26 3.85 19.35
N ASP A 91 -0.66 5.03 19.23
CA ASP A 91 0.76 5.30 19.47
C ASP A 91 0.94 5.85 20.89
N PHE A 92 0.82 4.96 21.89
CA PHE A 92 0.87 5.28 23.32
C PHE A 92 -0.16 6.34 23.75
N ASN A 93 0.27 7.59 23.99
CA ASN A 93 -0.58 8.69 24.43
C ASN A 93 -1.32 9.41 23.30
N PHE A 94 -1.14 8.99 22.03
CA PHE A 94 -1.87 9.55 20.89
C PHE A 94 -2.57 8.49 20.06
N ILE A 95 -3.76 8.83 19.56
CA ILE A 95 -4.36 8.16 18.41
C ILE A 95 -4.00 8.94 17.16
N ARG A 96 -3.36 8.27 16.21
CA ARG A 96 -2.90 8.84 14.95
C ARG A 96 -3.62 8.18 13.78
N ARG A 97 -4.01 8.99 12.80
CA ARG A 97 -4.69 8.53 11.60
C ARG A 97 -3.77 8.72 10.41
N VAL A 98 -3.41 7.61 9.76
CA VAL A 98 -2.75 7.56 8.46
C VAL A 98 -3.82 7.55 7.38
N HIS A 99 -3.80 8.54 6.51
CA HIS A 99 -4.70 8.67 5.37
C HIS A 99 -4.19 7.86 4.17
N PRO A 100 -5.06 7.48 3.21
CA PRO A 100 -4.67 6.76 2.00
C PRO A 100 -3.63 7.49 1.13
N ASP A 101 -3.50 8.81 1.27
CA ASP A 101 -2.48 9.63 0.58
C ASP A 101 -1.07 9.50 1.19
N GLY A 102 -0.92 8.73 2.28
CA GLY A 102 0.34 8.51 2.97
C GLY A 102 0.70 9.57 4.02
N TYR A 103 -0.19 10.53 4.30
CA TYR A 103 -0.02 11.50 5.38
C TYR A 103 -0.67 11.02 6.67
N THR A 104 -0.13 11.48 7.80
CA THR A 104 -0.68 11.19 9.12
C THR A 104 -0.92 12.45 9.92
N ARG A 105 -1.93 12.39 10.79
CA ARG A 105 -2.25 13.43 11.77
C ARG A 105 -2.68 12.81 13.09
N THR A 106 -2.40 13.52 14.18
CA THR A 106 -2.99 13.19 15.48
C THR A 106 -4.47 13.58 15.49
N ILE A 107 -5.31 12.70 16.05
CA ILE A 107 -6.75 12.94 16.17
C ILE A 107 -7.24 12.91 17.62
N LEU A 108 -6.46 12.32 18.54
CA LEU A 108 -6.77 12.29 19.96
C LEU A 108 -5.47 12.21 20.77
N GLU A 109 -5.44 12.92 21.90
CA GLU A 109 -4.45 12.81 22.98
C GLU A 109 -5.17 12.29 24.23
N LEU A 110 -4.51 11.39 24.98
CA LEU A 110 -5.04 10.73 26.18
C LEU A 110 -4.39 11.26 27.46
#